data_AF-A0A7R8WUF7-F1
#
_entry.id   AF-A0A7R8WUF7-F1
#
_cell.length_a   1.000
_cell.length_b   1.000
_cell.length_c   1.000
_cell.angle_alpha   90.00
_cell.angle_beta   90.00
_cell.angle_gamma   90.00
#
_symmetry.space_group_name_H-M   'P 1'
#
loop_
_entity.id
_entity.type
_entity.pdbx_description
1 polymer ?
#
loop_
_entity_poly.entity_id
_entity_poly.type
_entity_poly.pdbx_seq_one_letter_code
_entity_poly.pdbx_strand_id
1 'polypeptide(L)'
;VSPSSYENVKEKWVPEITHHCQKTPFLLVGTQIDLRDDSPTTERLAKNKQKPITSEQGERLAKELHAVKYVECSALTQVGASVD
;
A
#
# COMPACT_ATOMS: atom_id res chain seq x y z
N VAL A 1 -5.78 -5.69 0.66
CA VAL A 1 -5.60 -5.44 -0.79
C VAL A 1 -6.82 -4.72 -1.38
N SER A 2 -6.69 -3.43 -1.65
CA SER A 2 -7.74 -2.62 -2.29
C SER A 2 -7.11 -1.68 -3.32
N PRO A 3 -7.38 -1.83 -4.64
CA PRO A 3 -6.83 -0.94 -5.65
C PRO A 3 -7.26 0.52 -5.48
N SER A 4 -8.47 0.75 -4.99
CA SER A 4 -8.94 2.12 -4.73
C SER A 4 -8.16 2.79 -3.60
N SER A 5 -7.73 2.04 -2.58
CA SER A 5 -6.88 2.58 -1.52
C SER A 5 -5.52 3.00 -2.07
N TYR A 6 -4.95 2.24 -3.01
CA TYR A 6 -3.70 2.57 -3.69
C TYR A 6 -3.81 3.88 -4.50
N GLU A 7 -4.91 4.08 -5.23
CA GLU A 7 -5.18 5.32 -5.97
C GLU A 7 -5.34 6.53 -5.01
N ASN A 8 -6.08 6.37 -3.91
CA ASN A 8 -6.31 7.43 -2.93
C ASN A 8 -5.01 7.95 -2.28
N VAL A 9 -3.94 7.15 -2.20
CA VAL A 9 -2.65 7.60 -1.69
C VAL A 9 -2.18 8.83 -2.47
N LYS A 10 -2.20 8.73 -3.80
CA LYS A 10 -1.73 9.79 -4.71
C LYS A 10 -2.74 10.93 -4.82
N GLU A 11 -4.03 10.62 -4.86
CA GLU A 11 -5.07 11.60 -5.15
C GLU A 11 -5.52 12.40 -3.93
N LYS A 12 -5.37 11.84 -2.71
CA LYS A 12 -5.92 12.43 -1.49
C LYS A 12 -4.91 12.52 -0.36
N TRP A 13 -4.35 11.39 0.06
CA TRP A 13 -3.62 11.32 1.33
C TRP A 13 -2.29 12.06 1.30
N VAL A 14 -1.47 11.87 0.25
CA VAL A 14 -0.20 12.62 0.13
C VAL A 14 -0.43 14.11 -0.08
N PRO A 15 -1.37 14.57 -0.94
CA PRO A 15 -1.73 15.98 -1.00
C PRO A 15 -2.15 16.57 0.35
N GLU A 16 -2.98 15.87 1.12
CA GLU A 16 -3.43 16.28 2.45
C GLU A 16 -2.26 16.41 3.45
N ILE A 17 -1.41 15.38 3.54
CA ILE A 17 -0.21 15.40 4.39
C ILE A 17 0.73 16.53 3.97
N THR A 18 0.94 16.74 2.67
CA THR A 18 1.82 17.79 2.16
C THR A 18 1.28 19.19 2.49
N HIS A 19 -0.04 19.36 2.50
CA HIS A 19 -0.69 20.61 2.87
C HIS A 19 -0.51 20.94 4.36
N HIS A 20 -0.76 19.96 5.24
CA HIS A 20 -0.73 20.17 6.70
C HIS A 20 0.66 20.05 7.33
N CYS A 21 1.50 19.17 6.80
CA CYS A 21 2.79 18.77 7.37
C CYS A 21 3.90 18.94 6.33
N GLN A 22 4.08 20.16 5.84
CA GLN A 22 5.08 20.48 4.81
C GLN A 22 6.47 19.93 5.17
N LYS A 23 7.12 19.27 4.20
CA LYS A 23 8.47 18.67 4.30
C LYS A 23 8.62 17.54 5.33
N THR A 24 7.55 17.08 5.96
CA THR A 24 7.63 15.97 6.91
C THR A 24 7.86 14.67 6.14
N PRO A 25 8.92 13.90 6.45
CA PRO A 25 9.13 12.61 5.82
C PRO A 25 8.01 11.64 6.17
N PHE A 26 7.62 10.79 5.22
CA PHE A 26 6.61 9.77 5.44
C PHE A 26 7.03 8.41 4.86
N LEU A 27 6.44 7.35 5.39
CA LEU A 27 6.58 5.98 4.90
C LEU A 27 5.29 5.56 4.19
N LEU A 28 5.41 4.86 3.08
CA LEU A 28 4.27 4.20 2.45
C LEU A 28 4.23 2.76 2.95
N VAL A 29 3.10 2.34 3.55
CA VAL A 29 2.93 1.00 4.11
C VAL A 29 1.87 0.23 3.32
N GLY A 30 2.26 -0.85 2.67
CA GLY A 30 1.35 -1.85 2.10
C GLY A 30 0.86 -2.80 3.18
N THR A 31 -0.43 -2.79 3.49
CA THR A 31 -1.02 -3.64 4.52
C THR A 31 -1.78 -4.83 3.93
N GLN A 32 -2.05 -5.83 4.77
CA GLN A 32 -2.81 -7.03 4.41
C GLN A 32 -2.18 -7.81 3.26
N ILE A 33 -0.85 -7.95 3.26
CA ILE A 33 -0.13 -8.65 2.19
C ILE A 33 -0.44 -10.14 2.14
N ASP A 34 -0.92 -10.72 3.24
CA ASP A 34 -1.48 -12.08 3.31
C ASP A 34 -2.63 -12.31 2.32
N LEU A 35 -3.37 -11.25 1.97
CA LEU A 35 -4.49 -11.35 1.04
C LEU A 35 -4.07 -11.34 -0.44
N ARG A 36 -2.77 -11.24 -0.76
CA ARG A 36 -2.29 -11.29 -2.15
C ARG A 36 -2.43 -12.67 -2.75
N ASP A 37 -2.24 -13.71 -1.94
CA ASP A 37 -2.29 -15.12 -2.35
C ASP A 37 -3.58 -15.81 -1.86
N ASP A 38 -4.46 -15.08 -1.18
CA ASP A 38 -5.76 -15.57 -0.72
C ASP A 38 -6.72 -15.79 -1.89
N SER A 39 -7.10 -17.04 -2.16
CA SER A 39 -7.95 -17.40 -3.31
C SER A 39 -9.31 -16.68 -3.30
N PRO A 40 -10.06 -16.64 -2.18
CA PRO A 40 -11.30 -15.86 -2.12
C PRO A 40 -11.12 -14.37 -2.46
N THR A 41 -10.05 -13.73 -1.97
CA THR A 41 -9.77 -12.32 -2.26
C THR A 41 -9.38 -12.10 -3.71
N THR A 42 -8.51 -12.94 -4.26
CA THR A 42 -8.06 -12.83 -5.66
C THR A 42 -9.21 -13.07 -6.64
N GLU A 43 -10.08 -14.04 -6.39
CA GLU A 43 -11.29 -14.28 -7.19
C GLU A 43 -12.26 -13.08 -7.15
N ARG A 44 -12.49 -12.50 -5.97
CA ARG A 44 -13.34 -11.31 -5.81
C ARG A 44 -12.79 -10.13 -6.59
N LEU A 45 -11.48 -9.89 -6.55
CA LEU A 45 -10.84 -8.83 -7.33
C LEU A 45 -10.93 -9.11 -8.83
N ALA A 46 -10.72 -10.35 -9.25
CA ALA A 46 -10.81 -10.75 -10.65
C ALA A 46 -12.22 -10.54 -11.24
N LYS A 47 -13.28 -10.77 -10.47
CA LYS A 47 -14.67 -10.45 -10.87
C LYS A 47 -14.85 -8.96 -11.22
N ASN A 48 -14.08 -8.09 -10.57
CA ASN A 48 -14.06 -6.65 -10.84
C ASN A 48 -12.94 -6.23 -11.82
N LYS A 49 -12.31 -7.18 -12.52
CA LYS A 49 -11.14 -6.96 -13.40
C LYS A 49 -9.94 -6.31 -12.69
N GLN A 50 -9.85 -6.51 -11.39
CA GLN A 50 -8.79 -6.00 -10.54
C GLN A 50 -7.82 -7.11 -10.15
N LYS A 51 -6.63 -6.71 -9.72
CA LYS A 51 -5.60 -7.60 -9.18
C LYS A 51 -5.09 -7.04 -7.86
N PRO A 52 -4.50 -7.88 -7.00
CA PRO A 52 -3.75 -7.38 -5.87
C PRO A 52 -2.63 -6.43 -6.27
N ILE A 53 -2.39 -5.43 -5.44
CA ILE A 53 -1.26 -4.52 -5.60
C ILE A 53 0.02 -5.30 -5.30
N THR A 54 0.93 -5.34 -6.26
CA THR A 54 2.24 -6.01 -6.12
C THR A 54 3.21 -5.16 -5.32
N SER A 55 4.28 -5.78 -4.79
CA SER A 55 5.35 -5.05 -4.11
C SER A 55 6.02 -4.04 -5.05
N GLU A 56 6.25 -4.40 -6.31
CA GLU A 56 6.81 -3.50 -7.32
C GLU A 56 5.94 -2.26 -7.56
N GLN A 57 4.61 -2.42 -7.61
CA GLN A 57 3.69 -1.28 -7.73
C GLN A 57 3.78 -0.36 -6.51
N GLY A 58 3.82 -0.95 -5.30
CA GLY A 58 3.98 -0.19 -4.06
C GLY A 58 5.31 0.58 -4.00
N GLU A 59 6.42 -0.06 -4.38
CA GLU A 59 7.74 0.60 -4.46
C GLU A 59 7.76 1.73 -5.48
N ARG A 60 7.17 1.50 -6.66
CA ARG A 60 7.08 2.52 -7.71
C ARG A 60 6.29 3.73 -7.22
N LEU A 61 5.16 3.50 -6.55
CA LEU A 61 4.36 4.58 -5.99
C LEU A 61 5.11 5.35 -4.88
N ALA A 62 5.82 4.65 -3.99
CA ALA A 62 6.63 5.29 -2.98
C ALA A 62 7.71 6.21 -3.58
N LYS A 63 8.39 5.76 -4.64
CA LYS A 63 9.36 6.57 -5.39
C LYS A 63 8.70 7.79 -6.03
N GLU A 64 7.57 7.61 -6.68
CA GLU A 64 6.82 8.69 -7.33
C GLU A 64 6.38 9.78 -6.33
N LEU A 65 6.00 9.36 -5.12
CA LEU A 65 5.50 10.25 -4.06
C LEU A 65 6.61 10.79 -3.15
N HIS A 66 7.87 10.43 -3.38
CA HIS A 66 9.01 10.82 -2.55
C HIS A 66 8.87 10.36 -1.08
N ALA A 67 8.25 9.20 -0.86
CA ALA A 67 8.26 8.54 0.44
C ALA A 67 9.68 8.11 0.80
N VAL A 68 10.02 8.09 2.10
CA VAL A 68 11.33 7.64 2.57
C VAL A 68 11.58 6.18 2.21
N LYS A 69 10.55 5.35 2.35
CA LYS A 69 10.60 3.92 2.04
C LYS A 69 9.19 3.36 1.83
N TYR A 70 9.12 2.30 1.04
CA TYR A 70 7.97 1.40 1.01
C TYR A 70 8.22 0.20 1.93
N VAL A 71 7.28 -0.10 2.80
CA VAL A 71 7.31 -1.31 3.64
C VAL A 71 5.99 -2.03 3.54
N GLU A 72 6.02 -3.34 3.81
CA GLU A 72 4.87 -4.21 3.69
C GLU A 72 4.67 -4.99 4.98
N CYS A 73 3.42 -5.14 5.40
CA CYS A 73 3.11 -5.93 6.58
C CYS A 73 1.78 -6.67 6.46
N SER A 74 1.69 -7.75 7.24
CA SER A 74 0.44 -8.43 7.56
C SER A 74 0.31 -8.47 9.08
N ALA A 75 -0.74 -7.84 9.58
CA ALA A 75 -1.10 -7.97 11.00
C ALA A 75 -1.56 -9.40 11.35
N LEU A 76 -2.10 -10.15 10.37
CA LEU A 76 -2.61 -11.50 10.57
C LEU A 76 -1.48 -12.52 10.71
N THR A 77 -0.49 -12.48 9.82
CA THR A 77 0.65 -13.41 9.83
C THR A 77 1.86 -12.88 10.60
N GLN A 78 1.75 -11.66 11.15
CA GLN A 78 2.82 -10.91 11.84
C GLN A 78 4.06 -10.61 10.99
N VAL A 79 3.99 -10.85 9.68
CA VAL A 79 5.07 -10.50 8.74
C VAL A 79 5.22 -8.99 8.67
N GLY A 80 6.45 -8.49 8.83
CA GLY A 80 6.78 -7.06 8.72
C GLY A 80 6.21 -6.18 9.84
N ALA A 81 5.70 -6.78 10.93
CA ALA A 81 5.15 -6.08 12.09
C ALA A 81 6.14 -5.91 13.25
N SER A 82 7.23 -6.67 13.27
CA SER A 82 8.33 -6.55 14.23
C SER A 82 9.51 -5.79 13.63
N VAL A 83 10.15 -4.98 14.47
CA VAL A 83 11.49 -4.42 14.23
C VAL A 83 12.48 -5.30 14.97
N ASP A 84 13.11 -6.24 14.26
CA ASP A 84 14.34 -6.88 14.72
C ASP A 84 15.55 -6.17 14.10
#